data_AF-A0A9R1VYX0-F1
#
_entry.id   AF-A0A9R1VYX0-F1
#
_cell.length_a   1.000
_cell.length_b   1.000
_cell.length_c   1.000
_cell.angle_alpha   90.00
_cell.angle_beta   90.00
_cell.angle_gamma   90.00
#
_symmetry.space_group_name_H-M   'P 1'
#
loop_
_entity.id
_entity.type
_entity.pdbx_description
1 polymer ?
#
loop_
_entity_poly.entity_id
_entity_poly.type
_entity_poly.pdbx_seq_one_letter_code
_entity_poly.pdbx_strand_id
1 'polypeptide(L)'
;MSCDIPIGKEATKLSTFVGLVARTMVPIIYESWLEVSDEVKEGLWQYVLFIKNRSKDPKENLFKPPKDYPFIKKEDWKVFVSHRVTKKWEEKSTKAKNTRAHHKYNHRLSRKGYAGLINDIMQETGKTEEEIDRTLLWKKARDLKIGGYESYVKMIVDKIDELQKSGSFGDRGKWVSHALPKSITQALSISSKVCMVLSL
;
A
#
# COMPACT_ATOMS: atom_id res chain seq x y z
N MET A 1 31.07 20.14 13.04
CA MET A 1 31.63 18.95 12.37
C MET A 1 30.45 18.14 11.85
N SER A 2 30.27 18.03 10.54
CA SER A 2 29.14 17.29 9.94
C SER A 2 29.51 15.80 9.85
N CYS A 3 29.07 15.01 10.82
CA CYS A 3 29.16 13.56 10.71
C CYS A 3 28.14 13.06 9.67
N ASP A 4 28.68 12.36 8.67
CA ASP A 4 28.06 11.21 8.01
C ASP A 4 26.77 11.45 7.23
N ILE A 5 26.87 12.21 6.14
CA ILE A 5 25.87 12.12 5.05
C ILE A 5 26.15 10.82 4.28
N PRO A 6 25.23 9.84 4.28
CA PRO A 6 25.44 8.61 3.52
C PRO A 6 25.45 8.91 2.02
N ILE A 7 26.42 8.36 1.29
CA ILE A 7 26.62 8.60 -0.15
C ILE A 7 26.23 7.32 -0.93
N GLY A 8 25.43 7.47 -2.00
CA GLY A 8 25.07 6.39 -2.93
C GLY A 8 23.56 6.14 -3.09
N LYS A 9 23.18 5.32 -4.08
CA LYS A 9 21.76 5.03 -4.42
C LYS A 9 20.95 4.41 -3.28
N GLU A 10 21.62 3.76 -2.33
CA GLU A 10 21.01 3.12 -1.16
C GLU A 10 21.15 3.94 0.13
N ALA A 11 21.78 5.12 0.05
CA ALA A 11 22.04 6.00 1.20
C ALA A 11 20.75 6.37 1.95
N THR A 12 19.70 6.74 1.21
CA THR A 12 18.41 7.14 1.81
C THR A 12 17.74 5.97 2.53
N LYS A 13 17.83 4.75 1.98
CA LYS A 13 17.23 3.56 2.59
C LYS A 13 17.98 3.13 3.85
N LEU A 14 19.31 3.13 3.78
CA LEU A 14 20.17 2.83 4.93
C LEU A 14 20.03 3.87 6.03
N SER A 15 20.00 5.16 5.69
CA SER A 15 19.77 6.27 6.63
C SER A 15 18.43 6.12 7.36
N THR A 16 17.36 5.80 6.63
CA THR A 16 16.02 5.64 7.21
C THR A 16 15.96 4.43 8.16
N PHE A 17 16.52 3.29 7.75
CA PHE A 17 16.53 2.08 8.56
C PHE A 17 17.41 2.22 9.81
N VAL A 18 18.67 2.63 9.64
CA VAL A 18 19.61 2.81 10.76
C VAL A 18 19.09 3.87 11.72
N GLY A 19 18.56 4.98 11.21
CA GLY A 19 17.96 6.02 12.05
C GLY A 19 16.73 5.54 12.83
N LEU A 20 15.90 4.65 12.25
CA LEU A 20 14.77 4.06 12.97
C LEU A 20 15.25 3.12 14.09
N VAL A 21 16.22 2.25 13.80
CA VAL A 21 16.81 1.34 14.80
C VAL A 21 17.43 2.13 15.95
N ALA A 22 18.19 3.19 15.64
CA ALA A 22 18.79 4.07 16.64
C ALA A 22 17.73 4.67 17.58
N ARG A 23 16.65 5.26 17.04
CA ARG A 23 15.58 5.83 17.86
C ARG A 23 14.82 4.80 18.70
N THR A 24 14.79 3.53 18.30
CA THR A 24 14.14 2.46 19.08
C THR A 24 15.03 1.88 20.17
N MET A 25 16.34 1.79 19.95
CA MET A 25 17.28 1.13 20.88
C MET A 25 18.03 2.10 21.78
N VAL A 26 18.18 3.36 21.37
CA VAL A 26 18.85 4.40 22.16
C VAL A 26 17.79 5.22 22.90
N PRO A 27 17.79 5.20 24.24
CA PRO A 27 16.92 6.05 25.04
C PRO A 27 17.06 7.54 24.70
N ILE A 28 15.94 8.28 24.73
CA ILE A 28 15.90 9.72 24.44
C ILE A 28 16.60 10.56 25.53
N ILE A 29 16.99 9.94 26.66
CA ILE A 29 17.66 10.61 27.78
C ILE A 29 19.09 11.08 27.45
N TYR A 30 19.71 10.56 26.39
CA TYR A 30 21.03 10.99 25.95
C TYR A 30 20.90 12.24 25.08
N GLU A 31 21.57 13.33 25.47
CA GLU A 31 21.54 14.58 24.71
C GLU A 31 22.51 14.52 23.51
N SER A 32 23.59 13.73 23.64
CA SER A 32 24.60 13.56 22.59
C SER A 32 24.94 12.09 22.33
N TRP A 33 25.21 11.76 21.06
CA TRP A 33 25.65 10.42 20.66
C TRP A 33 26.96 9.98 21.32
N LEU A 34 27.80 10.94 21.72
CA LEU A 34 29.05 10.69 22.42
C LEU A 34 28.82 10.09 23.82
N GLU A 35 27.66 10.37 24.43
CA GLU A 35 27.30 9.93 25.78
C GLU A 35 26.74 8.50 25.80
N VAL A 36 26.33 7.99 24.63
CA VAL A 36 25.83 6.62 24.50
C VAL A 36 27.00 5.65 24.70
N SER A 37 26.88 4.70 25.63
CA SER A 37 27.94 3.73 25.89
C SER A 37 28.23 2.87 24.66
N ASP A 38 29.48 2.43 24.53
CA ASP A 38 29.89 1.60 23.39
C ASP A 38 29.16 0.25 23.37
N GLU A 39 28.70 -0.24 24.52
CA GLU A 39 27.84 -1.43 24.61
C GLU A 39 26.52 -1.26 23.87
N VAL A 40 25.86 -0.10 24.02
CA VAL A 40 24.60 0.20 23.32
C VAL A 40 24.84 0.38 21.83
N LYS A 41 25.94 1.04 21.45
CA LYS A 41 26.34 1.21 20.05
C LYS A 41 26.63 -0.14 19.39
N GLU A 42 27.34 -1.03 20.07
CA GLU A 42 27.65 -2.37 19.58
C GLU A 42 26.38 -3.23 19.50
N GLY A 43 25.49 -3.17 20.51
CA GLY A 43 24.19 -3.86 20.47
C GLY A 43 23.33 -3.43 19.27
N LEU A 44 23.30 -2.13 18.97
CA LEU A 44 22.64 -1.58 17.79
C LEU A 44 23.27 -2.12 16.50
N TRP A 45 24.60 -2.11 16.43
CA TRP A 45 25.32 -2.60 15.25
C TRP A 45 25.09 -4.10 15.00
N GLN A 46 25.14 -4.91 16.06
CA GLN A 46 24.82 -6.34 16.00
C GLN A 46 23.38 -6.58 15.54
N TYR A 47 22.42 -5.75 15.98
CA TYR A 47 21.04 -5.84 15.49
C TYR A 47 20.93 -5.48 14.00
N VAL A 48 21.62 -4.43 13.54
CA VAL A 48 21.67 -4.06 12.12
C VAL A 48 22.29 -5.19 11.28
N LEU A 49 23.38 -5.80 11.75
CA LEU A 49 24.00 -6.95 11.09
C LEU A 49 23.08 -8.17 11.07
N PHE A 50 22.39 -8.46 12.17
CA PHE A 50 21.42 -9.56 12.24
C PHE A 50 20.30 -9.41 11.20
N ILE A 51 19.74 -8.20 11.04
CA ILE A 51 18.70 -7.94 10.03
C ILE A 51 19.27 -8.02 8.61
N LYS A 52 20.47 -7.50 8.37
CA LYS A 52 21.15 -7.61 7.05
C LYS A 52 21.47 -9.05 6.67
N ASN A 53 21.87 -9.87 7.64
CA ASN A 53 22.24 -11.27 7.46
C ASN A 53 21.03 -12.21 7.45
N ARG A 54 19.82 -11.67 7.60
CA ARG A 54 18.59 -12.45 7.48
C ARG A 54 18.47 -12.96 6.04
N SER A 55 18.14 -14.23 5.88
CA SER A 55 17.96 -14.83 4.56
C SER A 55 16.97 -14.01 3.73
N LYS A 56 17.31 -13.74 2.47
CA LYS A 56 16.40 -13.06 1.54
C LYS A 56 15.18 -13.92 1.22
N ASP A 57 15.28 -15.23 1.43
CA ASP A 57 14.17 -16.14 1.23
C ASP A 57 13.17 -16.05 2.39
N PRO A 58 11.94 -15.59 2.13
CA PRO A 58 10.93 -15.45 3.17
C PRO A 58 10.56 -16.80 3.82
N LYS A 59 10.76 -17.91 3.09
CA LYS A 59 10.44 -19.27 3.57
C LYS A 59 11.38 -19.72 4.70
N GLU A 60 12.69 -19.45 4.60
CA GLU A 60 13.65 -19.82 5.65
C GLU A 60 13.42 -19.05 6.96
N ASN A 61 12.95 -17.81 6.84
CA ASN A 61 12.63 -16.96 7.98
C ASN A 61 11.38 -17.38 8.75
N LEU A 62 10.48 -18.17 8.16
CA LEU A 62 9.26 -18.65 8.82
C LEU A 62 9.58 -19.72 9.88
N PHE A 63 10.60 -20.54 9.66
CA PHE A 63 10.94 -21.64 10.57
C PHE A 63 11.59 -21.17 11.88
N LYS A 64 12.06 -19.91 11.95
CA LYS A 64 12.67 -19.33 13.14
C LYS A 64 11.64 -18.45 13.87
N PRO A 65 11.20 -18.81 15.08
CA PRO A 65 10.26 -17.98 15.84
C PRO A 65 10.90 -16.61 16.13
N PRO A 66 10.14 -15.50 16.06
CA PRO A 66 10.67 -14.18 16.40
C PRO A 66 11.05 -14.12 17.89
N LYS A 67 12.19 -13.49 18.19
CA LYS A 67 12.67 -13.33 19.58
C LYS A 67 11.87 -12.28 20.36
N ASP A 68 11.31 -11.29 19.67
CA ASP A 68 10.59 -10.16 20.28
C ASP A 68 9.25 -10.57 20.92
N TYR A 69 8.78 -11.80 20.66
CA TYR A 69 7.52 -12.31 21.19
C TYR A 69 7.75 -13.56 22.04
N PRO A 70 8.37 -13.43 23.23
CA PRO A 70 8.72 -14.57 24.09
C PRO A 70 7.49 -15.32 24.63
N PHE A 71 6.32 -14.69 24.61
CA PHE A 71 5.05 -15.31 25.00
C PHE A 71 4.53 -16.33 23.96
N ILE A 72 5.06 -16.34 22.73
CA ILE A 72 4.68 -17.32 21.71
C ILE A 72 5.47 -18.61 21.98
N LYS A 73 4.74 -19.68 22.33
CA LYS A 73 5.34 -20.99 22.55
C LYS A 73 5.88 -21.55 21.24
N LYS A 74 6.97 -22.33 21.32
CA LYS A 74 7.59 -22.94 20.14
C LYS A 74 6.63 -23.91 19.44
N GLU A 75 5.76 -24.56 20.21
CA GLU A 75 4.73 -25.48 19.75
C GLU A 75 3.68 -24.75 18.90
N ASP A 76 3.18 -23.62 19.40
CA ASP A 76 2.20 -22.79 18.68
C ASP A 76 2.79 -22.22 17.38
N TRP A 77 4.08 -21.83 17.41
CA TRP A 77 4.78 -21.38 16.21
C TRP A 77 4.87 -22.49 15.15
N LYS A 78 5.14 -23.74 15.56
CA LYS A 78 5.16 -24.87 14.62
C LYS A 78 3.80 -25.10 13.94
N VAL A 79 2.71 -24.97 14.69
CA VAL A 79 1.34 -25.06 14.14
C VAL A 79 1.07 -23.93 13.15
N PHE A 80 1.51 -22.72 13.46
CA PHE A 80 1.41 -21.59 12.53
C PHE A 80 2.21 -21.84 11.24
N VAL A 81 3.46 -22.31 11.36
CA VAL A 81 4.32 -22.58 10.19
C VAL A 81 3.74 -23.70 9.33
N SER A 82 3.24 -24.78 9.92
CA SER A 82 2.63 -25.89 9.16
C SER A 82 1.44 -25.40 8.33
N HIS A 83 0.60 -24.51 8.88
CA HIS A 83 -0.50 -23.89 8.14
C HIS A 83 0.00 -23.01 6.98
N ARG A 84 1.06 -22.21 7.20
CA ARG A 84 1.63 -21.27 6.21
C ARG A 84 2.35 -21.96 5.05
N VAL A 85 2.81 -23.20 5.25
CA VAL A 85 3.49 -23.98 4.21
C VAL A 85 2.49 -24.76 3.32
N THR A 86 1.21 -24.83 3.71
CA THR A 86 0.20 -25.55 2.92
C THR A 86 0.00 -24.95 1.52
N LYS A 87 -0.23 -25.83 0.53
CA LYS A 87 -0.53 -25.45 -0.85
C LYS A 87 -1.74 -24.51 -0.94
N LYS A 88 -2.80 -24.79 -0.17
CA LYS A 88 -4.01 -23.95 -0.08
C LYS A 88 -3.68 -22.51 0.35
N TRP A 89 -2.77 -22.35 1.32
CA TRP A 89 -2.33 -21.03 1.75
C TRP A 89 -1.52 -20.32 0.66
N GLU A 90 -0.60 -21.03 0.01
CA GLU A 90 0.22 -20.50 -1.09
C GLU A 90 -0.64 -20.02 -2.27
N GLU A 91 -1.65 -20.78 -2.67
CA GLU A 91 -2.62 -20.40 -3.71
C GLU A 91 -3.39 -19.14 -3.31
N LYS A 92 -3.91 -19.07 -2.08
CA LYS A 92 -4.63 -17.89 -1.56
C LYS A 92 -3.75 -16.64 -1.56
N SER A 93 -2.51 -16.78 -1.08
CA SER A 93 -1.51 -15.72 -1.04
C SER A 93 -1.15 -15.25 -2.46
N THR A 94 -0.91 -16.17 -3.38
CA THR A 94 -0.58 -15.86 -4.78
C THR A 94 -1.73 -15.15 -5.47
N LYS A 95 -2.97 -15.62 -5.29
CA LYS A 95 -4.16 -14.96 -5.81
C LYS A 95 -4.26 -13.51 -5.30
N ALA A 96 -4.11 -13.30 -3.99
CA ALA A 96 -4.14 -11.97 -3.39
C ALA A 96 -3.02 -11.04 -3.90
N LYS A 97 -1.79 -11.56 -4.05
CA LYS A 97 -0.66 -10.81 -4.63
C LYS A 97 -0.93 -10.41 -6.07
N ASN A 98 -1.46 -11.34 -6.88
CA ASN A 98 -1.81 -11.08 -8.27
C ASN A 98 -2.91 -10.02 -8.37
N THR A 99 -3.98 -10.14 -7.58
CA THR A 99 -5.04 -9.13 -7.50
C THR A 99 -4.47 -7.75 -7.16
N ARG A 100 -3.59 -7.66 -6.15
CA ARG A 100 -2.95 -6.40 -5.78
C ARG A 100 -2.04 -5.84 -6.89
N ALA A 101 -1.29 -6.69 -7.59
CA ALA A 101 -0.43 -6.27 -8.69
C ALA A 101 -1.23 -5.65 -9.85
N HIS A 102 -2.48 -6.09 -10.05
CA HIS A 102 -3.38 -5.52 -11.04
C HIS A 102 -4.00 -4.17 -10.62
N HIS A 103 -3.92 -3.77 -9.34
CA HIS A 103 -4.41 -2.48 -8.86
C HIS A 103 -3.45 -1.34 -9.24
N LYS A 104 -3.47 -0.97 -10.54
CA LYS A 104 -2.58 0.04 -11.14
C LYS A 104 -2.92 1.47 -10.74
N TYR A 105 -4.20 1.78 -10.56
CA TYR A 105 -4.70 3.14 -10.38
C TYR A 105 -5.09 3.39 -8.92
N ASN A 106 -4.11 3.55 -8.03
CA ASN A 106 -4.38 3.82 -6.61
C ASN A 106 -5.00 5.22 -6.40
N HIS A 107 -5.93 5.34 -5.46
CA HIS A 107 -6.46 6.64 -5.05
C HIS A 107 -5.49 7.38 -4.12
N ARG A 108 -5.66 8.69 -3.98
CA ARG A 108 -4.82 9.59 -3.18
C ARG A 108 -5.51 10.15 -1.93
N LEU A 109 -6.67 9.60 -1.57
CA LEU A 109 -7.56 10.09 -0.51
C LEU A 109 -7.07 9.88 0.94
N SER A 110 -5.86 9.37 1.17
CA SER A 110 -5.26 9.20 2.50
C SER A 110 -6.28 8.64 3.53
N ARG A 111 -6.29 9.18 4.75
CA ARG A 111 -7.23 8.84 5.84
C ARG A 111 -8.68 9.26 5.58
N LYS A 112 -8.92 10.16 4.63
CA LYS A 112 -10.25 10.69 4.31
C LYS A 112 -11.11 9.67 3.58
N GLY A 113 -10.48 8.88 2.70
CA GLY A 113 -11.17 7.87 1.90
C GLY A 113 -12.29 8.45 1.03
N TYR A 114 -13.12 7.56 0.47
CA TYR A 114 -14.23 7.96 -0.39
C TYR A 114 -15.39 8.59 0.37
N ALA A 115 -15.68 8.13 1.59
CA ALA A 115 -16.74 8.71 2.42
C ALA A 115 -16.50 10.20 2.70
N GLY A 116 -15.26 10.57 3.05
CA GLY A 116 -14.92 11.98 3.24
C GLY A 116 -14.92 12.78 1.94
N LEU A 117 -14.53 12.18 0.81
CA LEU A 117 -14.61 12.85 -0.50
C LEU A 117 -16.06 13.13 -0.92
N ILE A 118 -16.96 12.17 -0.68
CA ILE A 118 -18.40 12.33 -0.93
C ILE A 118 -18.91 13.51 -0.11
N ASN A 119 -18.63 13.54 1.20
CA ASN A 119 -19.05 14.64 2.06
C ASN A 119 -18.55 16.01 1.57
N ASP A 120 -17.29 16.11 1.12
CA ASP A 120 -16.78 17.38 0.55
C ASP A 120 -17.59 17.81 -0.68
N ILE A 121 -17.86 16.88 -1.58
CA ILE A 121 -18.62 17.18 -2.80
C ILE A 121 -20.04 17.59 -2.45
N MET A 122 -20.68 16.93 -1.48
CA MET A 122 -22.01 17.28 -0.98
C MET A 122 -22.01 18.71 -0.42
N GLN A 123 -21.00 19.09 0.38
CA GLN A 123 -20.89 20.45 0.92
C GLN A 123 -20.60 21.50 -0.15
N GLU A 124 -19.77 21.18 -1.15
CA GLU A 124 -19.42 22.10 -2.26
C GLU A 124 -20.58 22.33 -3.25
N THR A 125 -21.35 21.28 -3.55
CA THR A 125 -22.33 21.30 -4.65
C THR A 125 -23.78 21.21 -4.20
N GLY A 126 -24.04 20.94 -2.91
CA GLY A 126 -25.38 20.73 -2.38
C GLY A 126 -26.07 19.44 -2.85
N LYS A 127 -25.34 18.56 -3.55
CA LYS A 127 -25.86 17.28 -4.07
C LYS A 127 -26.04 16.25 -2.98
N THR A 128 -26.95 15.31 -3.19
CA THR A 128 -27.07 14.10 -2.37
C THR A 128 -26.04 13.05 -2.79
N GLU A 129 -25.74 12.09 -1.93
CA GLU A 129 -24.76 11.02 -2.22
C GLU A 129 -25.09 10.23 -3.50
N GLU A 130 -26.39 10.03 -3.77
CA GLU A 130 -26.88 9.26 -4.92
C GLU A 130 -26.72 10.01 -6.25
N GLU A 131 -26.69 11.34 -6.20
CA GLU A 131 -26.50 12.21 -7.37
C GLU A 131 -25.02 12.38 -7.74
N ILE A 132 -24.10 11.95 -6.85
CA ILE A 132 -22.66 12.05 -7.10
C ILE A 132 -22.23 10.90 -8.00
N ASP A 133 -21.85 11.26 -9.23
CA ASP A 133 -21.37 10.29 -10.20
C ASP A 133 -20.07 9.62 -9.71
N ARG A 134 -20.03 8.28 -9.76
CA ARG A 134 -18.84 7.50 -9.43
C ARG A 134 -17.66 7.84 -10.34
N THR A 135 -17.88 8.29 -11.58
CA THR A 135 -16.77 8.72 -12.44
C THR A 135 -16.12 10.01 -11.93
N LEU A 136 -16.93 10.95 -11.41
CA LEU A 136 -16.46 12.16 -10.75
C LEU A 136 -15.65 11.82 -9.50
N LEU A 137 -16.15 10.89 -8.66
CA LEU A 137 -15.42 10.39 -7.49
C LEU A 137 -14.08 9.75 -7.88
N TRP A 138 -14.07 8.94 -8.94
CA TRP A 138 -12.86 8.28 -9.41
C TRP A 138 -11.79 9.28 -9.89
N LYS A 139 -12.22 10.33 -10.60
CA LYS A 139 -11.38 11.44 -11.08
C LYS A 139 -10.84 12.24 -9.88
N LYS A 140 -11.70 12.84 -9.05
CA LYS A 140 -11.28 13.63 -7.87
C LYS A 140 -10.38 12.83 -6.92
N ALA A 141 -10.62 11.53 -6.74
CA ALA A 141 -9.80 10.66 -5.89
C ALA A 141 -8.35 10.49 -6.37
N ARG A 142 -8.04 10.80 -7.63
CA ARG A 142 -6.72 10.63 -8.26
C ARG A 142 -6.09 11.95 -8.70
N ASP A 143 -6.72 13.05 -8.33
CA ASP A 143 -6.19 14.38 -8.57
C ASP A 143 -4.91 14.60 -7.75
N LEU A 144 -3.96 15.33 -8.33
CA LEU A 144 -2.70 15.68 -7.69
C LEU A 144 -2.88 16.93 -6.84
N LYS A 145 -2.06 17.09 -5.81
CA LYS A 145 -2.09 18.32 -4.97
C LYS A 145 -1.78 19.60 -5.74
N ILE A 146 -1.03 19.49 -6.83
CA ILE A 146 -0.66 20.59 -7.74
C ILE A 146 -1.76 20.81 -8.80
N GLY A 147 -2.82 19.99 -8.78
CA GLY A 147 -3.84 19.90 -9.82
C GLY A 147 -3.41 18.97 -10.96
N GLY A 148 -4.36 18.22 -11.50
CA GLY A 148 -4.17 17.34 -12.65
C GLY A 148 -3.87 15.88 -12.28
N TYR A 149 -3.46 15.09 -13.27
CA TYR A 149 -3.33 13.63 -13.13
C TYR A 149 -1.94 13.15 -13.52
N GLU A 150 -1.50 12.03 -12.94
CA GLU A 150 -0.35 11.30 -13.49
C GLU A 150 -0.63 10.87 -14.94
N SER A 151 0.40 10.81 -15.78
CA SER A 151 0.26 10.56 -17.23
C SER A 151 -0.62 9.36 -17.57
N TYR A 152 -0.41 8.22 -16.88
CA TYR A 152 -1.17 7.00 -17.09
C TYR A 152 -2.61 7.07 -16.57
N VAL A 153 -2.89 7.91 -15.57
CA VAL A 153 -4.24 8.18 -15.06
C VAL A 153 -4.97 9.11 -16.02
N LYS A 154 -4.27 10.13 -16.53
CA LYS A 154 -4.81 11.11 -17.47
C LYS A 154 -5.40 10.45 -18.71
N MET A 155 -4.69 9.49 -19.31
CA MET A 155 -5.20 8.70 -20.45
C MET A 155 -6.56 8.03 -20.17
N ILE A 156 -6.79 7.60 -18.94
CA ILE A 156 -8.06 6.99 -18.54
C ILE A 156 -9.13 8.04 -18.31
N VAL A 157 -8.78 9.17 -17.71
CA VAL A 157 -9.69 10.32 -17.54
C VAL A 157 -10.19 10.80 -18.90
N ASP A 158 -9.27 11.04 -19.84
CA ASP A 158 -9.60 11.50 -21.19
C ASP A 158 -10.55 10.52 -21.90
N LYS A 159 -10.26 9.22 -21.80
CA LYS A 159 -11.13 8.16 -22.34
C LYS A 159 -12.52 8.13 -21.68
N ILE A 160 -12.61 8.37 -20.37
CA ILE A 160 -13.90 8.48 -19.66
C ILE A 160 -14.67 9.68 -20.20
N ASP A 161 -14.01 10.83 -20.39
CA ASP A 161 -14.64 12.05 -20.91
C ASP A 161 -15.13 11.86 -22.35
N GLU A 162 -14.34 11.21 -23.22
CA GLU A 162 -14.74 10.84 -24.58
C GLU A 162 -15.98 9.94 -24.58
N LEU A 163 -16.01 8.91 -23.72
CA LEU A 163 -17.15 8.01 -23.60
C LEU A 163 -18.41 8.74 -23.11
N GLN A 164 -18.28 9.66 -22.16
CA GLN A 164 -19.39 10.48 -21.68
C GLN A 164 -19.95 11.39 -22.79
N LYS A 165 -19.08 11.97 -23.63
CA LYS A 165 -19.49 12.81 -24.78
C LYS A 165 -20.19 12.01 -25.88
N SER A 166 -19.80 10.77 -26.10
CA SER A 166 -20.35 9.93 -27.17
C SER A 166 -21.80 9.47 -26.96
N GLY A 167 -22.47 9.84 -25.86
CA GLY A 167 -23.86 9.48 -25.58
C GLY A 167 -24.11 7.99 -25.28
N SER A 168 -23.10 7.12 -25.47
CA SER A 168 -23.13 5.68 -25.13
C SER A 168 -23.31 5.38 -23.62
N PHE A 169 -23.27 6.44 -22.79
CA PHE A 169 -23.49 6.41 -21.35
C PHE A 169 -24.99 6.34 -20.98
N GLY A 170 -25.89 6.78 -21.87
CA GLY A 170 -27.24 7.23 -21.55
C GLY A 170 -28.33 6.21 -21.24
N ASP A 171 -28.10 4.88 -21.31
CA ASP A 171 -29.23 3.95 -21.11
C ASP A 171 -28.88 2.55 -20.53
N ARG A 172 -27.85 2.42 -19.68
CA ARG A 172 -27.48 1.12 -19.06
C ARG A 172 -27.17 1.18 -17.57
N GLY A 173 -27.83 2.09 -16.84
CA GLY A 173 -27.43 2.51 -15.50
C GLY A 173 -28.36 2.19 -14.33
N LYS A 174 -29.16 1.12 -14.35
CA LYS A 174 -29.66 0.55 -13.08
C LYS A 174 -28.52 -0.25 -12.44
N TRP A 175 -27.99 0.29 -11.35
CA TRP A 175 -26.87 -0.27 -10.59
C TRP A 175 -27.28 -1.53 -9.83
N VAL A 176 -26.44 -2.57 -9.89
CA VAL A 176 -26.40 -3.62 -8.86
C VAL A 176 -25.25 -3.24 -7.92
N SER A 177 -25.53 -3.24 -6.62
CA SER A 177 -24.70 -2.79 -5.48
C SER A 177 -23.28 -3.37 -5.38
N HIS A 178 -22.83 -4.19 -6.32
CA HIS A 178 -21.61 -5.00 -6.22
C HIS A 178 -20.66 -4.93 -7.43
N ALA A 179 -20.84 -4.01 -8.38
CA ALA A 179 -19.97 -3.95 -9.58
C ALA A 179 -19.52 -2.53 -9.98
N LEU A 180 -18.26 -2.43 -10.44
CA LEU A 180 -17.77 -1.26 -11.18
C LEU A 180 -18.61 -1.03 -12.45
N PRO A 181 -18.80 0.23 -12.90
CA PRO A 181 -19.49 0.52 -14.15
C PRO A 181 -18.94 -0.33 -15.28
N LYS A 182 -19.81 -0.93 -16.11
CA LYS A 182 -19.37 -1.66 -17.30
C LYS A 182 -18.44 -0.83 -18.20
N SER A 183 -18.54 0.50 -18.17
CA SER A 183 -17.64 1.44 -18.86
C SER A 183 -16.25 1.56 -18.23
N ILE A 184 -16.12 1.57 -16.89
CA ILE A 184 -14.82 1.50 -16.19
C ILE A 184 -14.24 0.11 -16.42
N THR A 185 -15.05 -0.94 -16.28
CA THR A 185 -14.66 -2.31 -16.60
C THR A 185 -14.25 -2.43 -18.07
N GLN A 186 -14.94 -1.83 -19.03
CA GLN A 186 -14.61 -1.86 -20.47
C GLN A 186 -13.39 -1.00 -20.82
N ALA A 187 -13.24 0.17 -20.20
CA ALA A 187 -12.04 1.00 -20.31
C ALA A 187 -10.80 0.27 -19.76
N LEU A 188 -10.98 -0.51 -18.68
CA LEU A 188 -9.97 -1.39 -18.08
C LEU A 188 -9.83 -2.74 -18.83
N SER A 189 -10.87 -3.21 -19.55
CA SER A 189 -10.98 -4.53 -20.21
C SER A 189 -10.50 -4.56 -21.66
N ILE A 190 -10.02 -3.46 -22.24
CA ILE A 190 -9.22 -3.56 -23.49
C ILE A 190 -7.86 -4.26 -23.22
N SER A 191 -7.52 -4.54 -21.96
CA SER A 191 -6.54 -5.57 -21.57
C SER A 191 -7.26 -6.85 -21.12
N SER A 192 -7.69 -7.67 -22.09
CA SER A 192 -8.68 -8.76 -21.98
C SER A 192 -8.28 -10.00 -21.13
N LYS A 193 -7.83 -9.87 -19.88
CA LYS A 193 -7.70 -11.04 -18.97
C LYS A 193 -8.06 -10.84 -17.49
N VAL A 194 -8.57 -9.67 -17.05
CA VAL A 194 -8.65 -9.33 -15.61
C VAL A 194 -10.09 -9.08 -15.09
N CYS A 195 -11.11 -9.71 -15.68
CA CYS A 195 -12.51 -9.51 -15.26
C CYS A 195 -12.99 -10.49 -14.17
N MET A 196 -12.08 -11.02 -13.33
CA MET A 196 -12.48 -11.77 -12.15
C MET A 196 -11.90 -11.11 -10.90
N VAL A 197 -12.79 -10.88 -9.93
CA VAL A 197 -12.52 -10.50 -8.55
C VAL A 197 -12.38 -8.99 -8.30
N LEU A 198 -13.53 -8.32 -8.18
CA LEU A 198 -13.68 -7.17 -7.30
C LEU A 198 -14.91 -7.39 -6.41
N SER A 199 -14.70 -8.17 -5.36
CA SER A 199 -15.63 -8.27 -4.23
C SER A 199 -14.83 -8.07 -2.95
N LEU A 200 -15.31 -7.11 -2.16
CA LEU A 200 -14.76 -6.49 -0.94
C LEU A 200 -13.78 -5.33 -1.20
#